data_AF-A0A2D5LLL6-F1
#
_entry.id   AF-A0A2D5LLL6-F1
#
_cell.length_a   1.000
_cell.length_b   1.000
_cell.length_c   1.000
_cell.angle_alpha   90.00
_cell.angle_beta   90.00
_cell.angle_gamma   90.00
#
_symmetry.space_group_name_H-M   'P 1'
#
loop_
_entity.id
_entity.type
_entity.pdbx_description
1 polymer ?
#
loop_
_entity_poly.entity_id
_entity_poly.type
_entity_poly.pdbx_seq_one_letter_code
_entity_poly.pdbx_strand_id
1 'polypeptide(L)'
;MLPDCDTEDLTYRFTAGLGLSYRIQIIESARYTSTILVEQVNVSTPGYLKPSMTVRLYHDARMAEVTSSQNAGALAPSYEYPNAKMRLRNEKHMVNLFLTEWLHFCLNHNAQPIAST
;
A
#
# COMPACT_ATOMS: atom_id res chain seq x y z
N MET A 1 -17.96 -15.18 -4.39
CA MET A 1 -18.59 -14.00 -3.77
C MET A 1 -17.48 -13.00 -3.48
N LEU A 2 -17.66 -11.74 -3.84
CA LEU A 2 -16.72 -10.69 -3.42
C LEU A 2 -16.98 -10.39 -1.94
N PRO A 3 -15.94 -10.09 -1.15
CA PRO A 3 -16.14 -9.64 0.21
C PRO A 3 -17.01 -8.38 0.23
N ASP A 4 -18.02 -8.35 1.09
CA ASP A 4 -18.80 -7.14 1.36
C ASP A 4 -18.00 -6.25 2.31
N CYS A 5 -17.30 -5.27 1.73
CA CYS A 5 -16.44 -4.34 2.47
C CYS A 5 -17.24 -3.36 3.34
N ASP A 6 -18.57 -3.26 3.14
CA ASP A 6 -19.43 -2.39 3.95
C ASP A 6 -19.86 -3.09 5.26
N THR A 7 -19.78 -4.42 5.30
CA THR A 7 -20.27 -5.25 6.43
C THR A 7 -19.13 -5.92 7.22
N GLU A 8 -17.98 -6.20 6.60
CA GLU A 8 -16.85 -6.89 7.23
C GLU A 8 -15.59 -6.02 7.31
N ASP A 9 -14.97 -5.93 8.50
CA ASP A 9 -13.65 -5.32 8.66
C ASP A 9 -12.56 -6.29 8.16
N LEU A 10 -12.19 -6.14 6.88
CA LEU A 10 -11.20 -6.98 6.20
C LEU A 10 -9.79 -6.43 6.42
N THR A 11 -9.40 -6.39 7.69
CA THR A 11 -8.10 -5.92 8.15
C THR A 11 -7.20 -7.09 8.53
N TYR A 12 -6.03 -7.15 7.89
CA TYR A 12 -4.97 -8.11 8.16
C TYR A 12 -3.77 -7.41 8.79
N ARG A 13 -3.20 -8.00 9.82
CA ARG A 13 -2.00 -7.49 10.49
C ARG A 13 -0.91 -8.54 10.47
N PHE A 14 0.32 -8.10 10.27
CA PHE A 14 1.48 -8.98 10.30
C PHE A 14 2.71 -8.23 10.82
N THR A 15 3.69 -8.96 11.32
CA THR A 15 5.02 -8.44 11.63
C THR A 15 6.01 -8.87 10.56
N ALA A 16 7.02 -8.06 10.27
CA ALA A 16 8.18 -8.50 9.47
C ALA A 16 9.43 -7.81 9.97
N GLY A 17 10.53 -8.54 10.09
CA GLY A 17 11.77 -8.00 10.65
C GLY A 17 11.69 -7.69 12.14
N LEU A 18 12.67 -6.95 12.65
CA LEU A 18 12.83 -6.73 14.08
C LEU A 18 11.89 -5.62 14.58
N GLY A 19 10.69 -6.01 15.03
CA GLY A 19 9.74 -5.11 15.71
C GLY A 19 8.94 -4.19 14.78
N LEU A 20 8.88 -4.47 13.47
CA LEU A 20 8.01 -3.74 12.55
C LEU A 20 6.68 -4.48 12.41
N SER A 21 5.59 -3.71 12.54
CA SER A 21 4.22 -4.19 12.38
C SER A 21 3.58 -3.48 11.20
N TYR A 22 2.81 -4.22 10.42
CA TYR A 22 2.15 -3.75 9.22
C TYR A 22 0.67 -4.11 9.26
N ARG A 23 -0.12 -3.32 8.53
CA ARG A 23 -1.55 -3.54 8.33
C ARG A 23 -1.86 -3.49 6.84
N ILE A 24 -2.69 -4.41 6.38
CA ILE A 24 -3.34 -4.40 5.08
C ILE A 24 -4.85 -4.37 5.34
N GLN A 25 -5.54 -3.39 4.77
CA GLN A 25 -6.99 -3.29 4.87
C GLN A 25 -7.59 -3.26 3.47
N ILE A 26 -8.61 -4.09 3.21
CA ILE A 26 -9.41 -3.96 1.99
C ILE A 26 -10.41 -2.82 2.20
N ILE A 27 -10.33 -1.78 1.36
CA ILE A 27 -11.18 -0.57 1.48
C ILE A 27 -12.26 -0.49 0.40
N GLU A 28 -12.09 -1.23 -0.71
CA GLU A 28 -13.07 -1.31 -1.78
C GLU A 28 -12.92 -2.64 -2.50
N SER A 29 -14.04 -3.23 -2.92
CA SER A 29 -14.07 -4.45 -3.70
C SER A 29 -15.03 -4.30 -4.87
N ALA A 30 -14.51 -4.51 -6.09
CA ALA A 30 -15.27 -4.56 -7.33
C ALA A 30 -15.01 -5.90 -8.02
N ARG A 31 -15.75 -6.17 -9.10
CA ARG A 31 -15.73 -7.49 -9.78
C ARG A 31 -14.35 -7.99 -10.17
N TYR A 32 -13.47 -7.10 -10.62
CA TYR A 32 -12.14 -7.45 -11.13
C TYR A 32 -11.01 -6.67 -10.45
N THR A 33 -11.35 -5.82 -9.48
CA THR A 33 -10.36 -5.01 -8.77
C THR A 33 -10.67 -4.94 -7.29
N SER A 34 -9.63 -4.87 -6.47
CA SER A 34 -9.76 -4.53 -5.05
C SER A 34 -8.83 -3.37 -4.73
N THR A 35 -9.29 -2.41 -3.94
CA THR A 35 -8.45 -1.34 -3.42
C THR A 35 -8.07 -1.71 -1.98
N ILE A 36 -6.77 -1.70 -1.69
CA ILE A 36 -6.22 -1.99 -0.37
C ILE A 36 -5.41 -0.81 0.16
N LEU A 37 -5.39 -0.64 1.47
CA LEU A 37 -4.47 0.23 2.19
C LEU A 37 -3.36 -0.63 2.79
N VAL A 38 -2.10 -0.32 2.48
CA VAL A 38 -0.90 -0.97 3.04
C VAL A 38 -0.14 0.05 3.87
N GLU A 39 0.08 -0.22 5.15
CA GLU A 39 0.70 0.75 6.06
C GLU A 39 1.56 0.09 7.14
N GLN A 40 2.58 0.82 7.60
CA GLN A 40 3.34 0.48 8.80
C GLN A 40 2.61 1.03 10.04
N VAL A 41 2.40 0.21 11.07
CA VAL A 41 1.58 0.53 12.26
C VAL A 41 2.34 0.50 13.59
N ASN A 42 3.67 0.65 13.59
CA ASN A 42 4.47 0.61 14.81
C ASN A 42 4.25 1.84 15.73
N VAL A 43 4.33 1.66 17.05
CA VAL A 43 4.03 2.70 18.04
C VAL A 43 5.12 3.77 18.13
N SER A 44 6.39 3.38 17.93
CA SER A 44 7.55 4.25 18.17
C SER A 44 7.88 5.25 17.06
N THR A 45 7.26 5.13 15.87
CA THR A 45 7.54 6.02 14.74
C THR A 45 6.47 7.11 14.64
N PRO A 46 6.82 8.38 14.41
CA PRO A 46 5.85 9.44 14.10
C PRO A 46 5.02 9.12 12.84
N GLY A 47 3.74 9.46 12.82
CA GLY A 47 2.83 9.09 11.72
C GLY A 47 3.29 9.54 10.33
N TYR A 48 3.90 10.73 10.22
CA TYR A 48 4.43 11.26 8.95
C TYR A 48 5.68 10.54 8.43
N LEU A 49 6.29 9.65 9.23
CA LEU A 49 7.41 8.80 8.81
C LEU A 49 6.97 7.36 8.53
N LYS A 50 5.70 7.02 8.73
CA LYS A 50 5.17 5.68 8.46
C LYS A 50 4.80 5.57 6.98
N PRO A 51 5.41 4.63 6.23
CA PRO A 51 4.95 4.33 4.89
C PRO A 51 3.48 3.90 4.91
N SER A 52 2.70 4.52 4.03
CA SER A 52 1.29 4.21 3.81
C SER A 52 0.98 4.38 2.32
N MET A 53 0.32 3.40 1.72
CA MET A 53 0.02 3.38 0.28
C MET A 53 -1.38 2.83 0.03
N THR A 54 -2.14 3.51 -0.83
CA THR A 54 -3.35 2.92 -1.40
C THR A 54 -2.97 2.21 -2.68
N VAL A 55 -3.33 0.94 -2.79
CA VAL A 55 -2.93 0.06 -3.89
C VAL A 55 -4.19 -0.51 -4.52
N ARG A 56 -4.29 -0.43 -5.85
CA ARG A 56 -5.30 -1.12 -6.63
C ARG A 56 -4.74 -2.43 -7.14
N LEU A 57 -5.40 -3.53 -6.81
CA LEU A 57 -5.13 -4.87 -7.30
C LEU A 57 -6.05 -5.15 -8.49
N TYR A 58 -5.47 -5.54 -9.62
CA TYR A 58 -6.18 -6.00 -10.82
C TYR A 58 -6.07 -7.53 -10.87
N HIS A 59 -7.20 -8.20 -10.69
CA HIS A 59 -7.26 -9.65 -10.51
C HIS A 59 -7.06 -10.41 -11.83
N ASP A 60 -7.53 -9.82 -12.93
CA ASP A 60 -7.42 -10.34 -14.29
C ASP A 60 -6.00 -10.17 -14.86
N ALA A 61 -5.41 -8.99 -14.67
CA ALA A 61 -4.06 -8.68 -15.11
C ALA A 61 -2.96 -9.17 -14.14
N ARG A 62 -3.34 -9.69 -12.96
CA ARG A 62 -2.42 -10.05 -11.86
C ARG A 62 -1.43 -8.92 -11.55
N MET A 63 -1.93 -7.69 -11.51
CA MET A 63 -1.13 -6.48 -11.41
C MET A 63 -1.53 -5.68 -10.17
N ALA A 64 -0.59 -4.95 -9.60
CA ALA A 64 -0.81 -4.01 -8.52
C ALA A 64 -0.28 -2.64 -8.91
N GLU A 65 -1.04 -1.60 -8.58
CA GLU A 65 -0.67 -0.21 -8.86
C GLU A 65 -0.89 0.64 -7.61
N VAL A 66 0.12 1.43 -7.21
CA VAL A 66 -0.04 2.40 -6.14
C VAL A 66 -0.80 3.62 -6.67
N THR A 67 -2.01 3.86 -6.16
CA THR A 67 -2.85 5.00 -6.59
C THR A 67 -2.52 6.27 -5.81
N SER A 68 -2.10 6.16 -4.55
CA SER A 68 -1.67 7.25 -3.68
C SER A 68 -0.66 6.77 -2.63
N SER A 69 0.15 7.69 -2.08
CA SER A 69 1.14 7.36 -1.05
C SER A 69 1.24 8.45 0.01
N GLN A 70 1.08 8.10 1.29
CA GLN A 70 1.16 8.98 2.47
C GLN A 70 0.37 10.28 2.33
N ASN A 71 1.03 11.34 1.83
CA ASN A 71 0.48 12.69 1.65
C ASN A 71 0.41 13.11 0.17
N ALA A 72 0.82 12.24 -0.75
CA ALA A 72 0.60 12.41 -2.17
C ALA A 72 -0.79 11.84 -2.51
N GLY A 73 -1.68 12.73 -2.99
CA GLY A 73 -2.94 12.31 -3.61
C GLY A 73 -2.70 11.48 -4.88
N ALA A 74 -3.71 11.41 -5.75
CA ALA A 74 -3.63 10.62 -6.98
C ALA A 74 -2.33 10.89 -7.76
N LEU A 75 -1.59 9.81 -8.04
CA LEU A 75 -0.33 9.85 -8.79
C LEU A 75 -0.62 9.80 -10.30
N ALA A 76 -0.20 10.83 -11.04
CA ALA A 76 -0.28 10.84 -12.49
C ALA A 76 0.78 9.91 -13.11
N PRO A 77 0.53 9.32 -14.30
CA PRO A 77 1.48 8.44 -14.97
C PRO A 77 2.84 9.09 -15.28
N SER A 78 2.84 10.39 -15.57
CA SER A 78 4.02 11.21 -15.82
C SER A 78 3.67 12.67 -15.53
N TYR A 79 4.66 13.46 -15.14
CA TYR A 79 4.54 14.91 -14.98
C TYR A 79 5.46 15.63 -15.98
N GLU A 80 5.00 16.75 -16.54
CA GLU A 80 5.89 17.68 -17.22
C GLU A 80 6.85 18.31 -16.20
N TYR A 81 8.07 18.63 -16.65
CA TYR A 81 9.08 19.23 -15.80
C TYR A 81 9.71 20.45 -16.50
N PRO A 82 9.83 21.58 -15.79
CA PRO A 82 9.42 21.83 -14.40
C PRO A 82 7.89 21.93 -14.23
N ASN A 83 7.36 21.58 -13.05
CA ASN A 83 5.97 21.83 -12.67
C ASN A 83 5.91 22.57 -11.33
N ALA A 84 4.79 23.25 -11.04
CA ALA A 84 4.63 24.08 -9.84
C ALA A 84 4.80 23.32 -8.51
N LYS A 85 4.61 21.99 -8.53
CA LYS A 85 4.79 21.12 -7.35
C LYS A 85 6.16 20.42 -7.34
N MET A 86 7.04 20.74 -8.29
CA MET A 86 8.37 20.15 -8.47
C MET A 86 8.38 18.61 -8.48
N ARG A 87 7.30 18.00 -9.00
CA ARG A 87 7.18 16.54 -9.13
C ARG A 87 8.14 16.02 -10.19
N LEU A 88 8.77 14.88 -9.89
CA LEU A 88 9.66 14.21 -10.83
C LEU A 88 8.85 13.51 -11.93
N ARG A 89 9.37 13.47 -13.15
CA ARG A 89 8.69 12.87 -14.31
C ARG A 89 8.32 11.39 -14.08
N ASN A 90 9.18 10.64 -13.39
CA ASN A 90 9.06 9.20 -13.15
C ASN A 90 8.54 8.83 -11.75
N GLU A 91 7.96 9.79 -11.01
CA GLU A 91 7.52 9.59 -9.62
C GLU A 91 6.58 8.37 -9.47
N LYS A 92 5.64 8.18 -10.40
CA LYS A 92 4.74 7.02 -10.41
C LYS A 92 5.50 5.68 -10.44
N HIS A 93 6.51 5.60 -11.29
CA HIS A 93 7.34 4.39 -11.41
C HIS A 93 8.12 4.15 -10.12
N MET A 94 8.70 5.20 -9.53
CA MET A 94 9.44 5.09 -8.28
C MET A 94 8.57 4.60 -7.12
N VAL A 95 7.31 5.04 -7.04
CA VAL A 95 6.38 4.61 -6.00
C VAL A 95 5.96 3.14 -6.18
N ASN A 96 5.69 2.71 -7.41
CA ASN A 96 5.41 1.29 -7.69
C ASN A 96 6.63 0.39 -7.39
N LEU A 97 7.84 0.86 -7.70
CA LEU A 97 9.07 0.17 -7.35
C LEU A 97 9.25 0.09 -5.83
N PHE A 98 8.97 1.16 -5.10
CA PHE A 98 9.00 1.15 -3.64
C PHE A 98 8.06 0.10 -3.06
N LEU A 99 6.82 -0.01 -3.55
CA LEU A 99 5.89 -1.05 -3.07
C LEU A 99 6.49 -2.45 -3.28
N THR A 100 7.13 -2.68 -4.43
CA THR A 100 7.77 -3.97 -4.75
C THR A 100 8.88 -4.29 -3.75
N GLU A 101 9.82 -3.37 -3.56
CA GLU A 101 10.92 -3.53 -2.60
C GLU A 101 10.43 -3.68 -1.17
N TRP A 102 9.37 -2.96 -0.80
CA TRP A 102 8.79 -3.02 0.53
C TRP A 102 8.14 -4.38 0.81
N LEU A 103 7.40 -4.94 -0.16
CA LEU A 103 6.85 -6.30 -0.03
C LEU A 103 7.94 -7.37 -0.02
N HIS A 104 8.98 -7.22 -0.86
CA HIS A 104 10.15 -8.10 -0.82
C HIS A 104 10.84 -8.06 0.55
N PHE A 105 11.02 -6.88 1.13
CA PHE A 105 11.54 -6.73 2.48
C PHE A 105 10.69 -7.53 3.47
N CYS A 106 9.36 -7.38 3.45
CA CYS A 106 8.46 -8.09 4.35
C CYS A 106 8.58 -9.62 4.20
N LEU A 107 8.60 -10.13 2.97
CA LEU A 107 8.72 -11.56 2.69
C LEU A 107 10.07 -12.13 3.15
N ASN A 108 11.16 -11.41 2.90
CA ASN A 108 12.51 -11.83 3.27
C ASN A 108 12.78 -11.80 4.78
N HIS A 109 11.98 -11.05 5.54
CA HIS A 109 12.12 -10.92 6.99
C HIS A 109 11.04 -11.66 7.77
N ASN A 110 10.61 -12.81 7.25
CA ASN A 110 9.65 -13.71 7.87
C ASN A 110 8.35 -13.00 8.26
N ALA A 111 7.61 -12.49 7.29
CA ALA A 111 6.28 -11.95 7.53
C ALA A 111 5.40 -12.97 8.29
N GLN A 112 4.98 -12.65 9.52
CA GLN A 112 4.13 -13.51 10.34
C GLN A 112 2.80 -12.80 10.64
N PRO A 113 1.65 -13.45 10.39
CA PRO A 113 0.35 -12.91 10.78
C PRO A 113 0.28 -12.66 12.28
N ILE A 114 -0.32 -11.55 12.67
CA ILE A 114 -0.71 -11.27 14.05
C ILE A 114 -2.15 -11.75 14.17
N ALA A 115 -2.42 -12.67 15.11
CA ALA A 115 -3.78 -13.14 15.35
C ALA A 115 -4.69 -11.96 15.72
N SER A 116 -5.87 -11.90 15.10
CA SER A 116 -6.92 -10.95 15.46
C SER A 116 -7.46 -11.33 16.83
N THR A 117 -7.22 -10.50 17.85
CA THR A 117 -7.84 -10.62 19.18
C THR A 117 -9.27 -10.12 19.15
#